data_AF-A0A3N2PP31-F1
#
_entry.id   AF-A0A3N2PP31-F1
#
_cell.length_a   1.000
_cell.length_b   1.000
_cell.length_c   1.000
_cell.angle_alpha   90.00
_cell.angle_beta   90.00
_cell.angle_gamma   90.00
#
_symmetry.space_group_name_H-M   'P 1'
#
loop_
_entity.id
_entity.type
_entity.pdbx_description
1 polymer ?
#
loop_
_entity_poly.entity_id
_entity_poly.type
_entity_poly.pdbx_seq_one_letter_code
_entity_poly.pdbx_strand_id
1 'polypeptide(L)'
;MPLIQGRSNRRTEAGRSTRPGPAGAATDLPPYEPLSCALSDDAKRALHSLANSRDTRRYEEHIKKSIGLLGKNVAALNDRLGDRQAELRALSQKRAERGGNKSDREKKMEHSLSTLSRKVADLTTQSEQAVRDLIDRQAALQDDKAAAADMVRHFDGLPSRPVRRARRSGHHAADRRDGEEEEEQAAAAAAAEDEREELPPPDRPVFDVLEAKRRAKAAEYASMTAHQRYALNNDYAAFKKLWHDSTFGDQGVPLPDPSRWFDGDGNPVVGPGRGAGGGGGGGANQQEDDSDEDLVIEGEVQSFTCPLSLEPLSEPFTSSKCNHTFQKAAIVEWFGTSRNMPKTCPQTGCSQSISLKDLYEDEIILRKIQRARKRREQEETAEGEEVESQDEDEDEDENEEPRSAAPRVKRERPSTGH
;
A
#
# COMPACT_ATOMS: atom_id res chain seq x y z
N MET A 1 -6.80 18.11 12.38
CA MET A 1 -6.05 19.08 13.20
C MET A 1 -6.74 19.19 14.55
N PRO A 2 -6.20 18.64 15.66
CA PRO A 2 -6.81 18.79 16.97
C PRO A 2 -6.23 19.99 17.73
N LEU A 3 -7.12 20.72 18.41
CA LEU A 3 -6.85 21.85 19.30
C LEU A 3 -6.34 21.34 20.66
N ILE A 4 -5.20 21.86 21.12
CA ILE A 4 -4.68 21.62 22.47
C ILE A 4 -4.86 22.89 23.31
N GLN A 5 -5.74 22.81 24.29
CA GLN A 5 -5.91 23.81 25.36
C GLN A 5 -4.89 23.56 26.47
N GLY A 6 -4.02 24.56 26.72
CA GLY A 6 -3.03 24.56 27.80
C GLY A 6 -3.44 25.49 28.94
N ARG A 7 -3.52 24.92 30.14
CA ARG A 7 -3.93 25.52 31.42
C ARG A 7 -3.07 26.71 31.87
N SER A 8 -3.73 27.72 32.45
CA SER A 8 -3.12 28.84 33.17
C SER A 8 -2.56 28.43 34.53
N ASN A 9 -1.32 28.83 34.83
CA ASN A 9 -0.79 28.87 36.19
C ASN A 9 -0.21 30.26 36.45
N ARG A 10 -0.93 31.10 37.20
CA ARG A 10 -0.46 32.44 37.62
C ARG A 10 0.26 32.32 38.96
N ARG A 11 1.55 32.66 38.97
CA ARG A 11 2.27 33.08 40.17
C ARG A 11 2.49 34.58 40.07
N THR A 12 1.99 35.30 41.06
CA THR A 12 2.16 36.74 41.27
C THR A 12 3.58 37.05 41.69
N GLU A 13 4.26 37.99 41.03
CA GLU A 13 5.24 38.90 41.67
C GLU A 13 5.26 40.24 40.94
N ALA A 14 5.55 41.27 41.74
CA ALA A 14 5.24 42.67 41.51
C ALA A 14 6.36 43.43 40.77
N GLY A 15 5.94 44.46 40.04
CA GLY A 15 6.62 45.76 39.99
C GLY A 15 8.01 45.84 39.36
N ARG A 16 8.07 46.09 38.05
CA ARG A 16 9.10 46.96 37.49
C ARG A 16 8.56 47.78 36.31
N SER A 17 8.39 49.08 36.56
CA SER A 17 8.13 50.11 35.57
C SER A 17 9.11 49.97 34.39
N THR A 18 8.58 49.55 33.25
CA THR A 18 9.28 49.55 31.97
C THR A 18 8.35 50.23 30.96
N ARG A 19 8.85 51.29 30.33
CA ARG A 19 8.14 52.10 29.31
C ARG A 19 7.48 51.17 28.28
N PRO A 20 6.27 51.49 27.77
CA PRO A 20 5.75 50.77 26.62
C PRO A 20 6.68 51.04 25.44
N GLY A 21 7.46 50.03 25.05
CA GLY A 21 8.04 49.99 23.71
C GLY A 21 6.90 50.00 22.70
N PRO A 22 7.07 50.63 21.53
CA PRO A 22 6.02 50.64 20.52
C PRO A 22 5.67 49.19 20.20
N ALA A 23 4.39 48.85 20.40
CA ALA A 23 3.84 47.60 19.95
C ALA A 23 4.27 47.41 18.51
N GLY A 24 4.95 46.30 18.22
CA GLY A 24 5.43 45.99 16.89
C GLY A 24 4.27 46.19 15.92
N ALA A 25 4.41 47.19 15.05
CA ALA A 25 3.48 47.42 13.97
C ALA A 25 3.39 46.09 13.23
N ALA A 26 2.19 45.49 13.22
CA ALA A 26 1.87 44.50 12.20
C ALA A 26 2.21 45.20 10.89
N THR A 27 3.23 44.72 10.18
CA THR A 27 3.58 45.25 8.87
C THR A 27 2.43 44.85 7.96
N ASP A 28 1.44 45.73 7.86
CA ASP A 28 0.34 45.57 6.91
C ASP A 28 0.97 45.39 5.53
N LEU A 29 0.66 44.25 4.90
CA LEU A 29 1.12 43.98 3.55
C LEU A 29 0.61 45.10 2.63
N PRO A 30 1.39 45.50 1.62
CA PRO A 30 0.93 46.49 0.67
C PRO A 30 -0.39 46.03 0.02
N PRO A 31 -1.27 46.98 -0.36
CA PRO A 31 -2.52 46.66 -1.03
C PRO A 31 -2.24 45.89 -2.33
N TYR A 32 -3.06 44.87 -2.60
CA TYR A 32 -2.91 44.02 -3.78
C TYR A 32 -3.08 44.82 -5.08
N GLU A 33 -2.10 44.69 -5.98
CA GLU A 33 -2.14 45.29 -7.31
C GLU A 33 -2.72 44.29 -8.33
N PRO A 34 -3.76 44.67 -9.11
CA PRO A 34 -4.37 43.78 -10.09
C PRO A 34 -3.45 43.51 -11.28
N LEU A 35 -3.73 42.41 -11.99
CA LEU A 35 -2.95 42.00 -13.15
C LEU A 35 -3.11 43.03 -14.28
N SER A 36 -1.97 43.51 -14.77
CA SER A 36 -1.93 44.58 -15.79
C SER A 36 -1.51 44.08 -17.17
N CYS A 37 -0.87 42.91 -17.28
CA CYS A 37 -0.36 42.37 -18.53
C CYS A 37 -0.89 40.97 -18.84
N ALA A 38 -1.01 40.67 -20.14
CA ALA A 38 -1.32 39.33 -20.62
C ALA A 38 -0.16 38.36 -20.38
N LEU A 39 -0.49 37.06 -20.27
CA LEU A 39 0.50 36.01 -20.08
C LEU A 39 1.33 35.82 -21.37
N SER A 40 2.66 35.95 -21.26
CA SER A 40 3.55 35.76 -22.40
C SER A 40 3.62 34.31 -22.87
N ASP A 41 3.98 34.09 -24.14
CA ASP A 41 4.17 32.73 -24.68
C ASP A 41 5.28 31.96 -23.95
N ASP A 42 6.31 32.66 -23.45
CA ASP A 42 7.35 32.07 -22.59
C ASP A 42 6.79 31.63 -21.25
N ALA A 43 5.91 32.43 -20.63
CA ALA A 43 5.25 32.05 -19.40
C ALA A 43 4.33 30.85 -19.61
N LYS A 44 3.55 30.81 -20.71
CA LYS A 44 2.75 29.62 -21.09
C LYS A 44 3.65 28.38 -21.23
N ARG A 45 4.77 28.46 -21.95
CA ARG A 45 5.76 27.37 -22.05
C ARG A 45 6.30 26.94 -20.68
N ALA A 46 6.59 27.88 -19.79
CA ALA A 46 7.05 27.58 -18.44
C ALA A 46 5.98 26.85 -17.61
N LEU A 47 4.69 27.19 -17.76
CA LEU A 47 3.59 26.46 -17.11
C LEU A 47 3.46 25.03 -17.64
N HIS A 48 3.57 24.83 -18.95
CA HIS A 48 3.63 23.50 -19.57
C HIS A 48 4.81 22.69 -19.04
N SER A 49 5.98 23.32 -18.88
CA SER A 49 7.14 22.67 -18.28
C SER A 49 6.87 22.27 -16.83
N LEU A 50 6.33 23.19 -16.01
CA LEU A 50 6.01 22.93 -14.60
C LEU A 50 4.99 21.79 -14.42
N ALA A 51 3.97 21.71 -15.28
CA ALA A 51 2.98 20.64 -15.22
C ALA A 51 3.58 19.26 -15.55
N ASN A 52 4.58 19.22 -16.43
CA ASN A 52 5.20 17.99 -16.93
C ASN A 52 6.50 17.59 -16.20
N SER A 53 7.19 18.52 -15.53
CA SER A 53 8.51 18.31 -14.92
C SER A 53 8.45 17.76 -13.48
N ARG A 54 7.26 17.45 -12.96
CA ARG A 54 7.09 16.93 -11.59
C ARG A 54 7.50 15.46 -11.55
N ASP A 55 8.68 15.17 -11.00
CA ASP A 55 9.07 13.79 -10.67
C ASP A 55 8.40 13.36 -9.35
N THR A 56 7.22 12.75 -9.45
CA THR A 56 6.50 12.12 -8.32
C THR A 56 6.78 10.62 -8.22
N ARG A 57 7.60 10.05 -9.11
CA ARG A 57 7.72 8.61 -9.29
C ARG A 57 8.21 7.91 -8.02
N ARG A 58 9.24 8.45 -7.38
CA ARG A 58 9.80 7.88 -6.13
C ARG A 58 8.76 7.87 -5.01
N TYR A 59 7.94 8.91 -4.92
CA TYR A 59 6.92 9.00 -3.88
C TYR A 59 5.79 7.99 -4.13
N GLU A 60 5.35 7.84 -5.38
CA GLU A 60 4.39 6.79 -5.79
C GLU A 60 4.93 5.38 -5.51
N GLU A 61 6.20 5.12 -5.83
CA GLU A 61 6.88 3.84 -5.53
C GLU A 61 6.91 3.57 -4.01
N HIS A 62 7.23 4.59 -3.21
CA HIS A 62 7.27 4.47 -1.75
C HIS A 62 5.88 4.23 -1.16
N ILE A 63 4.83 4.86 -1.69
CA ILE A 63 3.45 4.60 -1.27
C ILE A 63 3.09 3.13 -1.51
N LYS A 64 3.30 2.63 -2.74
CA LYS A 64 3.01 1.23 -3.09
C LYS A 64 3.78 0.25 -2.22
N LYS A 65 5.08 0.50 -2.03
CA LYS A 65 5.92 -0.34 -1.17
C LYS A 65 5.44 -0.34 0.28
N SER A 66 5.01 0.82 0.78
CA SER A 66 4.51 0.95 2.16
C SER A 66 3.20 0.19 2.35
N ILE A 67 2.25 0.26 1.40
CA ILE A 67 1.01 -0.52 1.44
C ILE A 67 1.32 -2.02 1.48
N GLY A 68 2.22 -2.49 0.60
CA GLY A 68 2.63 -3.90 0.58
C GLY A 68 3.28 -4.36 1.88
N LEU A 69 4.19 -3.55 2.46
CA LEU A 69 4.84 -3.88 3.75
C LEU A 69 3.86 -3.90 4.91
N LEU A 70 2.89 -2.98 4.96
CA LEU A 70 1.83 -2.99 5.98
C LEU A 70 1.00 -4.27 5.88
N GLY A 71 0.60 -4.66 4.66
CA GLY A 71 -0.08 -5.94 4.43
C GLY A 71 0.70 -7.15 4.93
N LYS A 72 1.99 -7.25 4.55
CA LYS A 72 2.87 -8.35 5.00
C LYS A 72 3.01 -8.41 6.52
N ASN A 73 3.13 -7.26 7.17
CA ASN A 73 3.23 -7.18 8.63
C ASN A 73 1.93 -7.63 9.31
N VAL A 74 0.78 -7.17 8.85
CA VAL A 74 -0.53 -7.61 9.36
C VAL A 74 -0.68 -9.11 9.21
N ALA A 75 -0.30 -9.64 8.04
CA ALA A 75 -0.41 -11.05 7.76
C ALA A 75 0.48 -11.89 8.69
N ALA A 76 1.74 -11.50 8.85
CA ALA A 76 2.68 -12.18 9.75
C ALA A 76 2.27 -12.10 11.23
N LEU A 77 1.64 -11.00 11.66
CA LEU A 77 1.12 -10.87 13.03
C LEU A 77 -0.04 -11.85 13.29
N ASN A 78 -0.98 -11.93 12.35
CA ASN A 78 -2.13 -12.83 12.46
C ASN A 78 -1.72 -14.30 12.35
N ASP A 79 -0.75 -14.64 11.48
CA ASP A 79 -0.21 -16.00 11.41
C ASP A 79 0.41 -16.43 12.74
N ARG A 80 1.23 -15.57 13.34
CA ARG A 80 1.84 -15.85 14.65
C ARG A 80 0.80 -16.03 15.74
N LEU A 81 -0.31 -15.27 15.68
CA LEU A 81 -1.42 -15.44 16.60
C LEU A 81 -2.11 -16.79 16.38
N GLY A 82 -2.41 -17.13 15.13
CA GLY A 82 -3.02 -18.40 14.74
C GLY A 82 -2.18 -19.62 15.13
N ASP A 83 -0.86 -19.58 14.87
CA ASP A 83 0.09 -20.62 15.26
C ASP A 83 0.07 -20.85 16.78
N ARG A 84 0.09 -19.79 17.58
CA ARG A 84 0.07 -19.89 19.04
C ARG A 84 -1.28 -20.38 19.57
N GLN A 85 -2.38 -19.98 18.94
CA GLN A 85 -3.71 -20.49 19.26
C GLN A 85 -3.83 -21.98 18.90
N ALA A 86 -3.23 -22.43 17.80
CA ALA A 86 -3.17 -23.84 17.44
C ALA A 86 -2.34 -24.66 18.43
N GLU A 87 -1.18 -24.16 18.88
CA GLU A 87 -0.37 -24.81 19.93
C GLU A 87 -1.17 -24.98 21.23
N LEU A 88 -1.90 -23.94 21.65
CA LEU A 88 -2.75 -24.03 22.84
C LEU A 88 -3.90 -25.03 22.66
N ARG A 89 -4.57 -25.03 21.49
CA ARG A 89 -5.63 -26.00 21.17
C ARG A 89 -5.12 -27.44 21.22
N ALA A 90 -3.96 -27.71 20.62
CA ALA A 90 -3.33 -29.03 20.67
C ALA A 90 -2.99 -29.46 22.11
N LEU A 91 -2.49 -28.55 22.96
CA LEU A 91 -2.26 -28.85 24.38
C LEU A 91 -3.57 -29.14 25.12
N SER A 92 -4.63 -28.37 24.87
CA SER A 92 -5.93 -28.59 25.49
C SER A 92 -6.57 -29.91 25.07
N GLN A 93 -6.41 -30.31 23.80
CA GLN A 93 -6.91 -31.56 23.26
C GLN A 93 -6.17 -32.76 23.89
N LYS A 94 -4.82 -32.72 23.91
CA LYS A 94 -4.01 -33.75 24.59
C LYS A 94 -4.36 -33.89 26.08
N ARG A 95 -4.70 -32.78 26.74
CA ARG A 95 -5.18 -32.78 28.14
C ARG A 95 -6.58 -33.40 28.26
N ALA A 96 -7.49 -33.11 27.33
CA ALA A 96 -8.83 -33.69 27.32
C ALA A 96 -8.77 -35.23 27.15
N GLU A 97 -7.86 -35.73 26.31
CA GLU A 97 -7.64 -37.16 26.09
C GLU A 97 -7.03 -37.87 27.31
N ARG A 98 -6.00 -37.28 27.93
CA ARG A 98 -5.29 -37.89 29.07
C ARG A 98 -6.01 -37.71 30.41
N GLY A 99 -6.91 -36.73 30.48
CA GLY A 99 -7.47 -36.25 31.74
C GLY A 99 -6.46 -35.48 32.60
N GLY A 100 -6.95 -34.60 33.46
CA GLY A 100 -6.13 -33.90 34.45
C GLY A 100 -6.28 -32.37 34.46
N ASN A 101 -5.52 -31.75 35.35
CA ASN A 101 -5.56 -30.31 35.57
C ASN A 101 -4.73 -29.53 34.55
N LYS A 102 -5.15 -28.29 34.30
CA LYS A 102 -4.43 -27.36 33.43
C LYS A 102 -3.01 -27.10 33.93
N SER A 103 -2.01 -27.35 33.07
CA SER A 103 -0.60 -27.14 33.43
C SER A 103 -0.28 -25.65 33.61
N ASP A 104 0.75 -25.34 34.39
CA ASP A 104 1.21 -23.94 34.54
C ASP A 104 1.75 -23.36 33.23
N ARG A 105 2.28 -24.21 32.33
CA ARG A 105 2.66 -23.82 30.97
C ARG A 105 1.44 -23.37 30.17
N GLU A 106 0.35 -24.13 30.21
CA GLU A 106 -0.91 -23.83 29.50
C GLU A 106 -1.51 -22.51 30.01
N LYS A 107 -1.57 -22.30 31.34
CA LYS A 107 -2.03 -21.02 31.93
C LYS A 107 -1.18 -19.82 31.49
N LYS A 108 0.15 -19.96 31.47
CA LYS A 108 1.07 -18.90 31.03
C LYS A 108 0.89 -18.59 29.53
N MET A 109 0.68 -19.62 28.71
CA MET A 109 0.38 -19.49 27.28
C MET A 109 -0.92 -18.72 27.07
N GLU A 110 -1.99 -19.05 27.79
CA GLU A 110 -3.28 -18.36 27.71
C GLU A 110 -3.19 -16.87 28.04
N HIS A 111 -2.50 -16.54 29.14
CA HIS A 111 -2.30 -15.15 29.52
C HIS A 111 -1.49 -14.38 28.47
N SER A 112 -0.45 -15.01 27.91
CA SER A 112 0.38 -14.44 26.85
C SER A 112 -0.42 -14.24 25.56
N LEU A 113 -1.27 -15.20 25.20
CA LEU A 113 -2.16 -15.17 24.05
C LEU A 113 -3.22 -14.07 24.16
N SER A 114 -3.81 -13.88 25.33
CA SER A 114 -4.74 -12.77 25.59
C SER A 114 -4.07 -11.42 25.33
N THR A 115 -2.85 -11.24 25.84
CA THR A 115 -2.07 -10.02 25.60
C THR A 115 -1.67 -9.85 24.14
N LEU A 116 -1.25 -10.93 23.48
CA LEU A 116 -0.86 -10.93 22.07
C LEU A 116 -2.05 -10.59 21.17
N SER A 117 -3.20 -11.23 21.38
CA SER A 117 -4.43 -11.03 20.61
C SER A 117 -4.85 -9.56 20.61
N ARG A 118 -4.88 -8.91 21.78
CA ARG A 118 -5.19 -7.47 21.87
C ARG A 118 -4.20 -6.62 21.07
N LYS A 119 -2.89 -6.86 21.22
CA LYS A 119 -1.86 -6.11 20.49
C LYS A 119 -1.96 -6.31 18.97
N VAL A 120 -2.25 -7.54 18.53
CA VAL A 120 -2.44 -7.85 17.11
C VAL A 120 -3.67 -7.13 16.56
N ALA A 121 -4.79 -7.10 17.29
CA ALA A 121 -5.99 -6.37 16.89
C ALA A 121 -5.72 -4.85 16.77
N ASP A 122 -5.05 -4.26 17.75
CA ASP A 122 -4.71 -2.83 17.77
C ASP A 122 -3.79 -2.47 16.59
N LEU A 123 -2.70 -3.23 16.38
CA LEU A 123 -1.74 -3.00 15.30
C LEU A 123 -2.34 -3.25 13.92
N THR A 124 -3.26 -4.22 13.80
CA THR A 124 -3.99 -4.49 12.57
C THR A 124 -4.89 -3.31 12.21
N THR A 125 -5.62 -2.76 13.19
CA THR A 125 -6.46 -1.58 13.00
C THR A 125 -5.65 -0.36 12.60
N GLN A 126 -4.50 -0.11 13.26
CA GLN A 126 -3.60 0.98 12.90
C GLN A 126 -3.00 0.82 11.51
N SER A 127 -2.65 -0.41 11.12
CA SER A 127 -2.10 -0.71 9.80
C SER A 127 -3.15 -0.52 8.70
N GLU A 128 -4.39 -0.94 8.94
CA GLU A 128 -5.52 -0.69 8.02
C GLU A 128 -5.73 0.82 7.80
N GLN A 129 -5.76 1.59 8.89
CA GLN A 129 -5.91 3.05 8.79
C GLN A 129 -4.75 3.67 8.01
N ALA A 130 -3.52 3.24 8.26
CA ALA A 130 -2.35 3.72 7.55
C ALA A 130 -2.39 3.38 6.04
N VAL A 131 -2.96 2.23 5.65
CA VAL A 131 -3.18 1.88 4.24
C VAL A 131 -4.17 2.86 3.60
N ARG A 132 -5.27 3.19 4.26
CA ARG A 132 -6.22 4.21 3.76
C ARG A 132 -5.58 5.59 3.62
N ASP A 133 -4.79 6.02 4.60
CA ASP A 133 -4.05 7.28 4.53
C ASP A 133 -3.05 7.31 3.36
N LEU A 134 -2.41 6.18 3.04
CA LEU A 134 -1.52 6.05 1.89
C LEU A 134 -2.26 6.11 0.55
N ILE A 135 -3.45 5.52 0.48
CA ILE A 135 -4.34 5.62 -0.70
C ILE A 135 -4.81 7.06 -0.90
N ASP A 136 -5.20 7.75 0.18
CA ASP A 136 -5.59 9.16 0.12
C ASP A 136 -4.43 10.03 -0.40
N ARG A 137 -3.19 9.76 0.03
CA ARG A 137 -1.98 10.44 -0.49
C ARG A 137 -1.73 10.15 -1.96
N GLN A 138 -1.99 8.91 -2.41
CA GLN A 138 -1.88 8.54 -3.82
C GLN A 138 -2.90 9.29 -4.68
N ALA A 139 -4.15 9.38 -4.22
CA ALA A 139 -5.20 10.13 -4.88
C ALA A 139 -4.84 11.63 -4.97
N ALA A 140 -4.37 12.21 -3.86
CA ALA A 140 -3.93 13.61 -3.83
C ALA A 140 -2.83 13.93 -4.84
N LEU A 141 -1.89 13.01 -5.10
CA LEU A 141 -0.87 13.18 -6.15
C LEU A 141 -1.46 13.19 -7.56
N GLN A 142 -2.41 12.31 -7.84
CA GLN A 142 -3.07 12.26 -9.14
C GLN A 142 -3.92 13.51 -9.36
N ASP A 143 -4.63 13.95 -8.33
CA ASP A 143 -5.41 15.19 -8.33
C ASP A 143 -4.53 16.42 -8.53
N ASP A 144 -3.36 16.47 -7.89
CA ASP A 144 -2.39 17.55 -8.10
C ASP A 144 -1.88 17.62 -9.55
N LYS A 145 -1.63 16.46 -10.15
CA LYS A 145 -1.23 16.36 -11.55
C LYS A 145 -2.36 16.79 -12.49
N ALA A 146 -3.59 16.37 -12.20
CA ALA A 146 -4.78 16.76 -12.96
C ALA A 146 -5.06 18.27 -12.83
N ALA A 147 -4.95 18.82 -11.62
CA ALA A 147 -5.13 20.25 -11.35
C ALA A 147 -4.09 21.11 -12.07
N ALA A 148 -2.82 20.67 -12.11
CA ALA A 148 -1.78 21.34 -12.89
C ALA A 148 -2.09 21.31 -14.40
N ALA A 149 -2.55 20.18 -14.94
CA ALA A 149 -2.95 20.07 -16.34
C ALA A 149 -4.18 20.95 -16.66
N ASP A 150 -5.17 21.00 -15.76
CA ASP A 150 -6.35 21.87 -15.88
C ASP A 150 -6.01 23.35 -15.83
N MET A 151 -5.04 23.73 -15.00
CA MET A 151 -4.53 25.10 -14.93
C MET A 151 -3.88 25.48 -16.27
N VAL A 152 -3.02 24.62 -16.83
CA VAL A 152 -2.41 24.86 -18.15
C VAL A 152 -3.48 25.00 -19.23
N ARG A 153 -4.46 24.08 -19.28
CA ARG A 153 -5.60 24.16 -20.22
C ARG A 153 -6.38 25.46 -20.11
N HIS A 154 -6.55 25.98 -18.89
CA HIS A 154 -7.25 27.25 -18.67
C HIS A 154 -6.51 28.42 -19.32
N PHE A 155 -5.19 28.51 -19.15
CA PHE A 155 -4.38 29.61 -19.72
C PHE A 155 -4.11 29.45 -21.23
N ASP A 156 -4.10 28.22 -21.75
CA ASP A 156 -4.04 27.97 -23.20
C ASP A 156 -5.32 28.42 -23.92
N GLY A 157 -6.47 28.39 -23.24
CA GLY A 157 -7.75 28.85 -23.76
C GLY A 157 -7.89 30.37 -23.85
N LEU A 158 -6.96 31.13 -23.25
CA LEU A 158 -6.95 32.59 -23.36
C LEU A 158 -6.40 33.04 -24.72
N PRO A 159 -6.92 34.16 -25.27
CA PRO A 159 -6.47 34.65 -26.58
C PRO A 159 -4.95 34.85 -26.58
N SER A 160 -4.30 34.42 -27.68
CA SER A 160 -2.84 34.47 -27.85
C SER A 160 -2.49 35.27 -29.10
N ARG A 161 -1.34 35.95 -29.07
CA ARG A 161 -0.85 36.69 -30.24
C ARG A 161 -0.65 35.71 -31.40
N PRO A 162 -1.16 36.02 -32.61
CA PRO A 162 -0.86 35.19 -33.77
C PRO A 162 0.64 35.27 -34.04
N VAL A 163 1.33 34.12 -33.97
CA VAL A 163 2.73 34.01 -34.40
C VAL A 163 2.75 34.26 -35.91
N ARG A 164 3.08 35.49 -36.34
CA ARG A 164 3.38 35.76 -37.75
C ARG A 164 4.63 34.97 -38.10
N ARG A 165 4.46 33.75 -38.61
CA ARG A 165 5.53 33.02 -39.30
C ARG A 165 5.94 33.90 -40.47
N ALA A 166 7.05 34.61 -40.32
CA ALA A 166 7.71 35.28 -41.40
C ALA A 166 7.97 34.23 -42.50
N ARG A 167 7.10 34.21 -43.52
CA ARG A 167 7.37 33.52 -44.77
C ARG A 167 8.63 34.19 -45.31
N ARG A 168 9.79 33.56 -45.13
CA ARG A 168 10.99 33.84 -45.91
C ARG A 168 10.70 33.42 -47.35
N SER A 169 9.86 34.17 -48.04
CA SER A 169 9.70 34.10 -49.49
C SER A 169 10.66 35.12 -50.09
N GLY A 170 11.75 34.62 -50.67
CA GLY A 170 12.45 35.20 -51.81
C GLY A 170 13.24 36.48 -51.57
N HIS A 171 14.58 36.36 -51.53
CA HIS A 171 15.49 37.43 -51.95
C HIS A 171 16.57 36.85 -52.86
N HIS A 172 16.19 36.56 -54.10
CA HIS A 172 17.09 36.54 -55.26
C HIS A 172 16.34 37.11 -56.46
N ALA A 173 16.14 38.42 -56.47
CA ALA A 173 15.99 39.20 -57.70
C ALA A 173 16.41 40.63 -57.36
N ALA A 174 17.54 41.03 -57.93
CA ALA A 174 18.10 42.35 -57.80
C ALA A 174 17.32 43.37 -58.65
N ASP A 175 17.54 44.63 -58.29
CA ASP A 175 17.69 45.78 -59.20
C ASP A 175 16.51 46.78 -59.30
N ARG A 176 16.74 47.94 -58.66
CA ARG A 176 16.38 49.33 -59.02
C ARG A 176 15.05 49.97 -58.58
N ARG A 177 15.25 51.15 -57.93
CA ARG A 177 14.34 52.31 -57.70
C ARG A 177 13.23 51.99 -56.68
N ASP A 178 12.83 52.82 -55.72
CA ASP A 178 12.83 54.27 -55.53
C ASP A 178 12.90 54.58 -54.02
N GLY A 179 13.51 55.72 -53.64
CA GLY A 179 13.66 56.15 -52.24
C GLY A 179 12.38 56.68 -51.57
N GLU A 180 11.21 56.50 -52.18
CA GLU A 180 9.90 56.90 -51.64
C GLU A 180 9.14 55.70 -51.02
N GLU A 181 9.47 54.45 -51.39
CA GLU A 181 8.82 53.25 -50.85
C GLU A 181 9.34 52.86 -49.45
N GLU A 182 10.56 53.27 -49.08
CA GLU A 182 11.13 53.01 -47.75
C GLU A 182 10.45 53.82 -46.64
N GLU A 183 10.04 55.06 -46.91
CA GLU A 183 9.29 55.89 -45.94
C GLU A 183 7.85 55.39 -45.76
N GLU A 184 7.18 54.94 -46.82
CA GLU A 184 5.83 54.37 -46.75
C GLU A 184 5.84 53.00 -46.07
N GLN A 185 6.86 52.17 -46.29
CA GLN A 185 7.04 50.90 -45.58
C GLN A 185 7.47 51.09 -44.12
N ALA A 186 8.28 52.10 -43.81
CA ALA A 186 8.62 52.46 -42.43
C ALA A 186 7.42 53.07 -41.68
N ALA A 187 6.59 53.88 -42.35
CA ALA A 187 5.37 54.43 -41.79
C ALA A 187 4.28 53.34 -41.63
N ALA A 188 4.16 52.39 -42.56
CA ALA A 188 3.27 51.24 -42.43
C ALA A 188 3.76 50.24 -41.35
N ALA A 189 5.07 50.07 -41.19
CA ALA A 189 5.64 49.32 -40.08
C ALA A 189 5.42 50.02 -38.73
N ALA A 190 5.59 51.34 -38.67
CA ALA A 190 5.32 52.16 -37.49
C ALA A 190 3.82 52.22 -37.14
N ALA A 191 2.93 52.26 -38.13
CA ALA A 191 1.48 52.17 -37.94
C ALA A 191 1.04 50.76 -37.49
N ALA A 192 1.67 49.70 -38.01
CA ALA A 192 1.45 48.34 -37.54
C ALA A 192 2.03 48.08 -36.14
N GLU A 193 2.94 48.93 -35.67
CA GLU A 193 3.43 48.94 -34.30
C GLU A 193 2.49 49.66 -33.32
N ASP A 194 1.62 50.56 -33.81
CA ASP A 194 0.63 51.29 -33.01
C ASP A 194 -0.69 50.49 -32.85
N GLU A 195 -1.00 49.58 -33.78
CA GLU A 195 -2.07 48.58 -33.63
C GLU A 195 -1.62 47.31 -32.89
N ARG A 196 -0.73 47.45 -31.90
CA ARG A 196 -0.49 46.39 -30.92
C ARG A 196 -1.75 46.26 -30.05
N GLU A 197 -2.72 45.49 -30.53
CA GLU A 197 -3.92 45.13 -29.79
C GLU A 197 -3.49 44.51 -28.45
N GLU A 198 -3.52 45.31 -27.39
CA GLU A 198 -3.13 44.90 -26.04
C GLU A 198 -4.12 43.83 -25.59
N LEU A 199 -3.68 42.57 -25.62
CA LEU A 199 -4.48 41.46 -25.12
C LEU A 199 -4.82 41.74 -23.66
N PRO A 200 -6.08 41.52 -23.25
CA PRO A 200 -6.49 41.79 -21.88
C PRO A 200 -5.70 40.89 -20.91
N PRO A 201 -5.35 41.40 -19.72
CA PRO A 201 -4.76 40.57 -18.68
C PRO A 201 -5.74 39.46 -18.28
N PRO A 202 -5.25 38.31 -17.79
CA PRO A 202 -6.13 37.26 -17.30
C PRO A 202 -6.93 37.74 -16.09
N ASP A 203 -8.20 37.32 -16.00
CA ASP A 203 -9.11 37.71 -14.91
C ASP A 203 -8.66 37.21 -13.53
N ARG A 204 -7.75 36.22 -13.48
CA ARG A 204 -7.27 35.59 -12.25
C ARG A 204 -5.77 35.28 -12.30
N PRO A 205 -5.06 35.41 -11.16
CA PRO A 205 -3.68 34.96 -11.04
C PRO A 205 -3.52 33.48 -11.30
N VAL A 206 -2.36 33.09 -11.87
CA VAL A 206 -2.02 31.68 -12.13
C VAL A 206 -2.11 30.83 -10.86
N PHE A 207 -1.61 31.36 -9.74
CA PHE A 207 -1.63 30.69 -8.46
C PHE A 207 -3.06 30.42 -7.98
N ASP A 208 -3.93 31.41 -8.03
CA ASP A 208 -5.34 31.30 -7.61
C ASP A 208 -6.11 30.29 -8.46
N VAL A 209 -5.85 30.28 -9.78
CA VAL A 209 -6.42 29.25 -10.67
C VAL A 209 -5.95 27.87 -10.24
N LEU A 210 -4.65 27.67 -10.00
CA LEU A 210 -4.12 26.38 -9.55
C LEU A 210 -4.71 25.95 -8.20
N GLU A 211 -4.78 26.86 -7.23
CA GLU A 211 -5.34 26.58 -5.90
C GLU A 211 -6.83 26.24 -5.98
N ALA A 212 -7.59 26.98 -6.79
CA ALA A 212 -9.00 26.68 -7.04
C ALA A 212 -9.19 25.30 -7.66
N LYS A 213 -8.36 24.91 -8.64
CA LYS A 213 -8.40 23.57 -9.25
C LYS A 213 -8.04 22.48 -8.24
N ARG A 214 -7.01 22.68 -7.41
CA ARG A 214 -6.65 21.77 -6.32
C ARG A 214 -7.78 21.60 -5.31
N ARG A 215 -8.39 22.71 -4.88
CA ARG A 215 -9.50 22.70 -3.93
C ARG A 215 -10.73 22.00 -4.51
N ALA A 216 -11.04 22.21 -5.78
CA ALA A 216 -12.14 21.53 -6.45
C ALA A 216 -11.92 20.02 -6.49
N LYS A 217 -10.70 19.57 -6.84
CA LYS A 217 -10.34 18.14 -6.83
C LYS A 217 -10.38 17.53 -5.43
N ALA A 218 -9.82 18.23 -4.44
CA ALA A 218 -9.88 17.79 -3.04
C ALA A 218 -11.33 17.68 -2.53
N ALA A 219 -12.22 18.60 -2.92
CA ALA A 219 -13.64 18.54 -2.54
C ALA A 219 -14.37 17.39 -3.26
N GLU A 220 -14.08 17.15 -4.54
CA GLU A 220 -14.58 16.01 -5.31
C GLU A 220 -14.19 14.70 -4.61
N TYR A 221 -12.91 14.52 -4.27
CA TYR A 221 -12.42 13.34 -3.56
C TYR A 221 -13.05 13.19 -2.17
N ALA A 222 -13.15 14.28 -1.39
CA ALA A 222 -13.74 14.26 -0.06
C ALA A 222 -15.25 13.94 -0.07
N SER A 223 -15.94 14.20 -1.20
CA SER A 223 -17.35 13.84 -1.37
C SER A 223 -17.58 12.35 -1.64
N MET A 224 -16.52 11.61 -1.97
CA MET A 224 -16.61 10.17 -2.23
C MET A 224 -16.80 9.38 -0.93
N THR A 225 -17.67 8.38 -1.00
CA THR A 225 -17.87 7.41 0.07
C THR A 225 -16.61 6.58 0.32
N ALA A 226 -16.47 6.00 1.52
CA ALA A 226 -15.36 5.08 1.83
C ALA A 226 -15.31 3.88 0.87
N HIS A 227 -16.48 3.38 0.45
CA HIS A 227 -16.57 2.33 -0.57
C HIS A 227 -15.92 2.76 -1.89
N GLN A 228 -16.26 3.95 -2.40
CA GLN A 228 -15.70 4.47 -3.65
C GLN A 228 -14.19 4.72 -3.55
N ARG A 229 -13.71 5.24 -2.41
CA ARG A 229 -12.29 5.55 -2.22
C ARG A 229 -11.42 4.33 -2.03
N TYR A 230 -11.90 3.34 -1.26
CA TYR A 230 -11.06 2.24 -0.77
C TYR A 230 -11.54 0.88 -1.24
N ALA A 231 -12.84 0.56 -1.19
CA ALA A 231 -13.30 -0.78 -1.54
C ALA A 231 -13.11 -1.12 -3.03
N LEU A 232 -13.22 -0.12 -3.90
CA LEU A 232 -12.94 -0.25 -5.33
C LEU A 232 -11.45 -0.14 -5.66
N ASN A 233 -10.59 0.16 -4.67
CA ASN A 233 -9.16 0.29 -4.89
C ASN A 233 -8.48 -1.09 -4.81
N ASN A 234 -7.76 -1.45 -5.88
CA ASN A 234 -7.07 -2.73 -5.98
C ASN A 234 -6.03 -2.96 -4.87
N ASP A 235 -5.32 -1.91 -4.44
CA ASP A 235 -4.30 -2.01 -3.40
C ASP A 235 -4.94 -2.30 -2.03
N TYR A 236 -6.08 -1.67 -1.73
CA TYR A 236 -6.86 -1.98 -0.53
C TYR A 236 -7.48 -3.38 -0.60
N ALA A 237 -8.01 -3.77 -1.76
CA ALA A 237 -8.57 -5.10 -1.97
C ALA A 237 -7.50 -6.19 -1.78
N ALA A 238 -6.29 -5.99 -2.28
CA ALA A 238 -5.16 -6.89 -2.05
C ALA A 238 -4.79 -6.97 -0.57
N PHE A 239 -4.70 -5.83 0.12
CA PHE A 239 -4.48 -5.78 1.57
C PHE A 239 -5.56 -6.55 2.35
N LYS A 240 -6.85 -6.34 2.02
CA LYS A 240 -7.98 -7.03 2.67
C LYS A 240 -7.95 -8.53 2.44
N LYS A 241 -7.65 -8.98 1.21
CA LYS A 241 -7.49 -10.41 0.90
C LYS A 241 -6.37 -11.04 1.72
N LEU A 242 -5.22 -10.35 1.81
CA LEU A 242 -4.07 -10.82 2.57
C LEU A 242 -4.35 -10.90 4.08
N TRP A 243 -4.99 -9.87 4.63
CA TRP A 243 -5.43 -9.86 6.04
C TRP A 243 -6.45 -10.98 6.30
N HIS A 244 -7.44 -11.15 5.42
CA HIS A 244 -8.43 -12.22 5.54
C HIS A 244 -7.79 -13.61 5.50
N ASP A 245 -6.94 -13.89 4.51
CA ASP A 245 -6.19 -15.15 4.42
C ASP A 245 -5.35 -15.41 5.68
N SER A 246 -4.72 -14.39 6.27
CA SER A 246 -3.97 -14.56 7.52
C SER A 246 -4.83 -14.84 8.76
N THR A 247 -6.10 -14.45 8.73
CA THR A 247 -7.01 -14.61 9.86
C THR A 247 -7.73 -15.95 9.81
N PHE A 248 -8.19 -16.34 8.62
CA PHE A 248 -9.01 -17.54 8.42
C PHE A 248 -8.24 -18.70 7.80
N GLY A 249 -7.06 -18.47 7.21
CA GLY A 249 -6.26 -19.52 6.60
C GLY A 249 -7.08 -20.34 5.59
N ASP A 250 -7.07 -21.66 5.78
CA ASP A 250 -7.71 -22.62 4.88
C ASP A 250 -9.14 -23.02 5.37
N GLN A 251 -9.73 -22.28 6.30
CA GLN A 251 -11.05 -22.57 6.90
C GLN A 251 -12.24 -22.38 5.94
N GLY A 252 -12.00 -22.20 4.64
CA GLY A 252 -13.05 -22.07 3.62
C GLY A 252 -13.93 -20.82 3.71
N VAL A 253 -13.71 -19.94 4.70
CA VAL A 253 -14.48 -18.70 4.86
C VAL A 253 -14.21 -17.79 3.66
N PRO A 254 -15.23 -17.38 2.87
CA PRO A 254 -15.02 -16.49 1.74
C PRO A 254 -14.87 -15.04 2.21
N LEU A 255 -14.00 -14.29 1.54
CA LEU A 255 -13.89 -12.84 1.76
C LEU A 255 -15.23 -12.17 1.42
N PRO A 256 -15.81 -11.35 2.32
CA PRO A 256 -17.03 -10.61 2.03
C PRO A 256 -16.89 -9.70 0.81
N ASP A 257 -18.01 -9.44 0.13
CA ASP A 257 -18.07 -8.50 -0.98
C ASP A 257 -17.55 -7.09 -0.58
N PRO A 258 -16.84 -6.37 -1.47
CA PRO A 258 -16.32 -5.02 -1.18
C PRO A 258 -17.36 -4.00 -0.69
N SER A 259 -18.64 -4.17 -1.05
CA SER A 259 -19.73 -3.34 -0.54
C SER A 259 -19.93 -3.43 0.98
N ARG A 260 -19.46 -4.51 1.62
CA ARG A 260 -19.61 -4.76 3.06
C ARG A 260 -18.36 -4.44 3.88
N TRP A 261 -17.29 -3.96 3.24
CA TRP A 261 -16.05 -3.67 3.96
C TRP A 261 -16.12 -2.42 4.84
N PHE A 262 -17.09 -1.55 4.58
CA PHE A 262 -17.28 -0.29 5.31
C PHE A 262 -18.73 -0.16 5.76
N ASP A 263 -18.94 0.46 6.92
CA ASP A 263 -20.26 0.84 7.40
C ASP A 263 -20.74 2.17 6.79
N GLY A 264 -21.94 2.61 7.18
CA GLY A 264 -22.53 3.86 6.70
C GLY A 264 -21.74 5.12 7.10
N ASP A 265 -20.94 5.05 8.15
CA ASP A 265 -20.07 6.13 8.62
C ASP A 265 -18.68 6.08 7.95
N GLY A 266 -18.42 5.06 7.12
CA GLY A 266 -17.17 4.86 6.41
C GLY A 266 -16.06 4.22 7.25
N ASN A 267 -16.40 3.64 8.40
CA ASN A 267 -15.45 2.87 9.21
C ASN A 267 -15.34 1.44 8.67
N PRO A 268 -14.14 0.83 8.75
CA PRO A 268 -13.96 -0.55 8.32
C PRO A 268 -14.75 -1.50 9.22
N VAL A 269 -15.54 -2.39 8.62
CA VAL A 269 -16.20 -3.47 9.36
C VAL A 269 -15.15 -4.53 9.69
N VAL A 270 -14.92 -4.76 10.98
CA VAL A 270 -13.96 -5.75 11.48
C VAL A 270 -14.70 -7.04 11.79
N GLY A 271 -14.39 -8.10 11.03
CA GLY A 271 -14.83 -9.48 11.29
C GLY A 271 -16.12 -9.92 10.57
N PRO A 272 -16.26 -11.23 10.25
CA PRO A 272 -17.49 -11.82 9.78
C PRO A 272 -18.42 -11.98 10.99
N GLY A 273 -19.46 -11.14 11.11
CA GLY A 273 -20.46 -11.34 12.18
C GLY A 273 -21.15 -10.11 12.76
N ARG A 274 -20.93 -8.90 12.25
CA ARG A 274 -21.72 -7.71 12.67
C ARG A 274 -22.55 -7.06 11.57
N GLY A 275 -22.48 -7.55 10.33
CA GLY A 275 -23.10 -6.91 9.16
C GLY A 275 -24.20 -7.71 8.46
N ALA A 276 -24.58 -8.88 8.97
CA ALA A 276 -25.60 -9.73 8.35
C ALA A 276 -26.54 -10.31 9.43
N GLY A 277 -27.46 -9.47 9.92
CA GLY A 277 -28.53 -9.85 10.84
C GLY A 277 -28.54 -9.00 12.11
N GLY A 278 -29.57 -8.16 12.27
CA GLY A 278 -29.83 -7.48 13.53
C GLY A 278 -30.13 -5.99 13.42
N GLY A 279 -31.21 -5.64 12.73
CA GLY A 279 -31.95 -4.45 13.14
C GLY A 279 -32.60 -4.74 14.50
N GLY A 280 -32.28 -3.95 15.52
CA GLY A 280 -32.94 -4.01 16.82
C GLY A 280 -32.00 -3.76 17.98
N GLY A 281 -31.98 -2.52 18.48
CA GLY A 281 -31.32 -2.19 19.73
C GLY A 281 -32.00 -2.85 20.93
N GLY A 282 -31.21 -3.13 21.97
CA GLY A 282 -31.73 -3.45 23.31
C GLY A 282 -30.94 -4.54 24.04
N GLY A 283 -30.09 -4.11 24.96
CA GLY A 283 -29.74 -4.72 26.26
C GLY A 283 -29.79 -6.23 26.51
N ALA A 284 -28.73 -6.66 27.21
CA ALA A 284 -28.67 -7.76 28.18
C ALA A 284 -28.30 -9.18 27.69
N ASN A 285 -27.07 -9.56 28.05
CA ASN A 285 -26.68 -10.80 28.72
C ASN A 285 -27.26 -12.13 28.16
N GLN A 286 -26.44 -12.91 27.46
CA GLN A 286 -26.54 -14.37 27.32
C GLN A 286 -25.18 -14.85 26.76
N GLN A 287 -24.34 -15.45 27.62
CA GLN A 287 -24.21 -16.90 27.84
C GLN A 287 -23.61 -17.61 26.62
N GLU A 288 -22.39 -18.09 26.84
CA GLU A 288 -21.69 -19.10 26.07
C GLU A 288 -22.66 -20.25 25.76
N ASP A 289 -22.92 -20.47 24.47
CA ASP A 289 -23.39 -21.76 23.99
C ASP A 289 -22.45 -22.21 22.87
N ASP A 290 -22.02 -23.44 23.05
CA ASP A 290 -20.84 -24.10 22.52
C ASP A 290 -21.38 -25.17 21.59
N SER A 291 -21.56 -24.85 20.30
CA SER A 291 -21.83 -25.84 19.25
C SER A 291 -21.74 -25.21 17.86
N ASP A 292 -20.53 -24.90 17.40
CA ASP A 292 -20.32 -24.65 15.98
C ASP A 292 -20.06 -25.99 15.27
N GLU A 293 -21.03 -26.40 14.46
CA GLU A 293 -20.99 -27.55 13.57
C GLU A 293 -19.88 -27.37 12.53
N ASP A 294 -18.88 -28.26 12.56
CA ASP A 294 -17.77 -28.34 11.59
C ASP A 294 -18.29 -28.73 10.19
N LEU A 295 -18.83 -27.76 9.43
CA LEU A 295 -18.97 -27.87 7.98
C LEU A 295 -17.57 -27.73 7.35
N VAL A 296 -16.82 -28.82 7.35
CA VAL A 296 -15.56 -28.96 6.61
C VAL A 296 -15.90 -28.94 5.11
N ILE A 297 -15.82 -27.77 4.49
CA ILE A 297 -15.75 -27.68 3.04
C ILE A 297 -14.44 -28.39 2.64
N GLU A 298 -14.54 -29.52 1.95
CA GLU A 298 -13.39 -30.21 1.36
C GLU A 298 -12.57 -29.20 0.55
N GLY A 299 -11.38 -28.88 1.05
CA GLY A 299 -10.47 -27.97 0.37
C GLY A 299 -10.03 -28.59 -0.94
N GLU A 300 -10.31 -27.92 -2.06
CA GLU A 300 -9.75 -28.29 -3.36
C GLU A 300 -8.22 -28.38 -3.24
N VAL A 301 -7.66 -29.56 -3.52
CA VAL A 301 -6.21 -29.79 -3.50
C VAL A 301 -5.59 -29.05 -4.69
N GLN A 302 -5.30 -27.77 -4.48
CA GLN A 302 -4.63 -26.95 -5.48
C GLN A 302 -3.17 -27.42 -5.60
N SER A 303 -2.73 -27.75 -6.82
CA SER A 303 -1.33 -28.07 -7.08
C SER A 303 -0.49 -26.78 -7.10
N PHE A 304 0.58 -26.76 -6.31
CA PHE A 304 1.52 -25.62 -6.25
C PHE A 304 2.74 -25.81 -7.16
N THR A 305 2.56 -26.53 -8.26
CA THR A 305 3.62 -26.79 -9.25
C THR A 305 3.53 -25.76 -10.37
N CYS A 306 4.67 -25.17 -10.75
CA CYS A 306 4.72 -24.21 -11.83
C CYS A 306 4.42 -24.90 -13.18
N PRO A 307 3.43 -24.43 -13.96
CA PRO A 307 3.08 -25.04 -15.25
C PRO A 307 4.15 -24.82 -16.33
N LEU A 308 5.10 -23.90 -16.11
CA LEU A 308 6.17 -23.57 -17.05
C LEU A 308 7.49 -24.30 -16.73
N SER A 309 7.92 -24.30 -15.47
CA SER A 309 9.17 -24.96 -15.05
C SER A 309 8.97 -26.39 -14.55
N LEU A 310 7.72 -26.80 -14.26
CA LEU A 310 7.38 -28.08 -13.63
C LEU A 310 7.99 -28.29 -12.23
N GLU A 311 8.55 -27.23 -11.64
CA GLU A 311 9.10 -27.22 -10.29
C GLU A 311 8.08 -26.65 -9.28
N PRO A 312 8.17 -26.99 -7.98
CA PRO A 312 7.39 -26.35 -6.93
C PRO A 312 7.58 -24.82 -6.95
N LEU A 313 6.48 -24.09 -6.85
CA LEU A 313 6.51 -22.63 -6.81
C LEU A 313 7.22 -22.15 -5.53
N SER A 314 8.18 -21.23 -5.67
CA SER A 314 8.82 -20.52 -4.56
C SER A 314 8.56 -19.01 -4.58
N GLU A 315 8.48 -18.42 -5.78
CA GLU A 315 8.10 -17.01 -5.98
C GLU A 315 6.92 -16.97 -6.98
N PRO A 316 5.67 -17.13 -6.50
CA PRO A 316 4.49 -17.19 -7.36
C PRO A 316 4.15 -15.82 -7.95
N PHE A 317 4.12 -15.75 -9.27
CA PHE A 317 3.68 -14.60 -10.06
C PHE A 317 2.37 -14.92 -10.76
N THR A 318 1.31 -14.22 -10.37
CA THR A 318 -0.03 -14.39 -10.96
C THR A 318 -0.31 -13.27 -11.96
N SER A 319 -0.95 -13.61 -13.08
CA SER A 319 -1.40 -12.62 -14.07
C SER A 319 -2.75 -12.02 -13.68
N SER A 320 -2.90 -10.71 -13.86
CA SER A 320 -4.18 -10.00 -13.67
C SER A 320 -5.21 -10.28 -14.78
N LYS A 321 -4.79 -10.83 -15.92
CA LYS A 321 -5.64 -11.11 -17.09
C LYS A 321 -6.12 -12.55 -17.20
N CYS A 322 -5.34 -13.47 -16.65
CA CYS A 322 -5.66 -14.89 -16.57
C CYS A 322 -5.10 -15.37 -15.22
N ASN A 323 -5.93 -15.94 -14.35
CA ASN A 323 -5.56 -16.35 -12.98
C ASN A 323 -4.57 -17.53 -12.92
N HIS A 324 -3.56 -17.53 -13.80
CA HIS A 324 -2.49 -18.50 -13.87
C HIS A 324 -1.27 -17.96 -13.15
N THR A 325 -0.66 -18.83 -12.37
CA THR A 325 0.49 -18.53 -11.51
C THR A 325 1.72 -19.27 -12.01
N PHE A 326 2.85 -18.55 -12.09
CA PHE A 326 4.12 -19.06 -12.60
C PHE A 326 5.23 -18.75 -11.60
N GLN A 327 6.35 -19.47 -11.72
CA GLN A 327 7.57 -19.12 -11.01
C GLN A 327 8.17 -17.84 -11.62
N LYS A 328 8.51 -16.85 -10.79
CA LYS A 328 9.09 -15.56 -11.21
C LYS A 328 10.23 -15.69 -12.22
N ALA A 329 11.24 -16.51 -11.89
CA ALA A 329 12.40 -16.71 -12.76
C ALA A 329 11.98 -17.25 -14.13
N ALA A 330 11.13 -18.28 -14.15
CA ALA A 330 10.67 -18.92 -15.37
C ALA A 330 9.84 -17.99 -16.26
N ILE A 331 8.91 -17.21 -15.69
CA ILE A 331 8.08 -16.30 -16.49
C ILE A 331 8.88 -15.10 -17.00
N VAL A 332 9.85 -14.59 -16.21
CA VAL A 332 10.75 -13.51 -16.66
C VAL A 332 11.64 -13.99 -17.81
N GLU A 333 12.14 -15.22 -17.73
CA GLU A 333 12.90 -15.87 -18.81
C GLU A 333 12.04 -16.08 -20.06
N TRP A 334 10.78 -16.50 -19.91
CA TRP A 334 9.82 -16.63 -21.00
C TRP A 334 9.63 -15.33 -21.80
N PHE A 335 9.61 -14.18 -21.12
CA PHE A 335 9.59 -12.88 -21.82
C PHE A 335 10.93 -12.57 -22.51
N GLY A 336 12.05 -13.01 -21.94
CA GLY A 336 13.38 -12.93 -22.54
C GLY A 336 13.76 -11.50 -22.92
N THR A 337 14.23 -11.29 -24.15
CA THR A 337 14.56 -9.97 -24.72
C THR A 337 13.32 -9.11 -25.04
N SER A 338 12.14 -9.72 -25.16
CA SER A 338 10.89 -9.05 -25.54
C SER A 338 10.07 -8.59 -24.33
N ARG A 339 10.72 -8.04 -23.29
CA ARG A 339 10.09 -7.63 -22.03
C ARG A 339 9.00 -6.57 -22.15
N ASN A 340 9.07 -5.77 -23.22
CA ASN A 340 8.14 -4.67 -23.46
C ASN A 340 7.00 -5.03 -24.41
N MET A 341 6.99 -6.25 -24.97
CA MET A 341 5.96 -6.70 -25.89
C MET A 341 5.02 -7.69 -25.19
N PRO A 342 3.70 -7.58 -25.38
CA PRO A 342 2.76 -8.56 -24.86
C PRO A 342 3.00 -9.91 -25.55
N LYS A 343 3.00 -10.99 -24.77
CA LYS A 343 3.08 -12.38 -25.26
C LYS A 343 1.85 -13.16 -24.82
N THR A 344 1.53 -14.22 -25.54
CA THR A 344 0.48 -15.15 -25.10
C THR A 344 0.89 -15.84 -23.80
N CYS A 345 -0.07 -16.00 -22.89
CA CYS A 345 0.12 -16.74 -21.66
C CYS A 345 0.68 -18.15 -21.96
N PRO A 346 1.76 -18.59 -21.28
CA PRO A 346 2.36 -19.89 -21.55
C PRO A 346 1.53 -21.07 -21.02
N GLN A 347 0.47 -20.80 -20.26
CA GLN A 347 -0.45 -21.84 -19.83
C GLN A 347 -1.13 -22.47 -21.05
N THR A 348 -1.08 -23.79 -21.11
CA THR A 348 -1.73 -24.57 -22.17
C THR A 348 -3.23 -24.24 -22.23
N GLY A 349 -3.72 -23.89 -23.42
CA GLY A 349 -5.13 -23.51 -23.63
C GLY A 349 -5.49 -22.07 -23.26
N CYS A 350 -4.57 -21.26 -22.74
CA CYS A 350 -4.83 -19.84 -22.49
C CYS A 350 -4.44 -18.97 -23.69
N SER A 351 -5.39 -18.19 -24.21
CA SER A 351 -5.18 -17.28 -25.34
C SER A 351 -4.95 -15.82 -24.93
N GLN A 352 -4.86 -15.53 -23.62
CA GLN A 352 -4.72 -14.16 -23.12
C GLN A 352 -3.33 -13.59 -23.40
N SER A 353 -3.28 -12.31 -23.80
CA SER A 353 -2.03 -11.58 -24.04
C SER A 353 -1.58 -10.86 -22.76
N ILE A 354 -0.50 -11.35 -22.17
CA ILE A 354 0.06 -10.86 -20.91
C ILE A 354 1.38 -10.14 -21.15
N SER A 355 1.64 -9.11 -20.35
CA SER A 355 2.92 -8.41 -20.28
C SER A 355 3.52 -8.56 -18.87
N LEU A 356 4.82 -8.30 -18.71
CA LEU A 356 5.46 -8.32 -17.38
C LEU A 356 4.80 -7.37 -16.37
N LYS A 357 4.15 -6.29 -16.84
CA LYS A 357 3.44 -5.33 -15.98
C LYS A 357 2.08 -5.85 -15.50
N ASP A 358 1.52 -6.85 -16.17
CA ASP A 358 0.25 -7.47 -15.80
C ASP A 358 0.44 -8.56 -14.73
N LEU A 359 1.68 -8.94 -14.44
CA LEU A 359 2.02 -9.94 -13.43
C LEU A 359 2.31 -9.27 -12.09
N TYR A 360 1.86 -9.89 -11.01
CA TYR A 360 2.11 -9.45 -9.65
C TYR A 360 2.57 -10.61 -8.77
N GLU A 361 3.36 -10.30 -7.74
CA GLU A 361 3.74 -11.24 -6.69
C GLU A 361 2.48 -11.63 -5.90
N ASP A 362 2.10 -12.91 -5.97
CA ASP A 362 0.91 -13.42 -5.32
C ASP A 362 1.22 -13.88 -3.90
N GLU A 363 1.15 -12.93 -2.97
CA GLU A 363 1.42 -13.17 -1.55
C GLU A 363 0.48 -14.22 -0.95
N ILE A 364 -0.74 -14.39 -1.47
CA ILE A 364 -1.72 -15.37 -0.96
C ILE A 364 -1.27 -16.77 -1.34
N ILE A 365 -0.92 -16.99 -2.61
CA ILE A 365 -0.41 -18.30 -3.06
C ILE A 365 0.91 -18.62 -2.36
N LEU A 366 1.81 -17.63 -2.20
CA LEU A 366 3.06 -17.82 -1.46
C LEU A 366 2.80 -18.31 -0.04
N ARG A 367 1.80 -17.75 0.65
CA ARG A 367 1.43 -18.14 2.01
C ARG A 367 0.81 -19.54 2.05
N LYS A 368 -0.05 -19.88 1.10
CA LYS A 368 -0.59 -21.25 0.97
C LYS A 368 0.52 -22.28 0.76
N ILE A 369 1.50 -21.98 -0.08
CA ILE A 369 2.69 -22.83 -0.28
C ILE A 369 3.46 -23.00 1.03
N GLN A 370 3.72 -21.91 1.75
CA GLN A 370 4.44 -21.95 3.03
C GLN A 370 3.69 -22.78 4.07
N ARG A 371 2.37 -22.65 4.17
CA ARG A 371 1.54 -23.49 5.06
C ARG A 371 1.60 -24.97 4.66
N ALA A 372 1.43 -25.26 3.37
CA ALA A 372 1.48 -26.63 2.86
C ALA A 372 2.85 -27.30 3.11
N ARG A 373 3.93 -26.55 2.91
CA ARG A 373 5.30 -27.01 3.21
C ARG A 373 5.50 -27.25 4.70
N LYS A 374 5.10 -26.31 5.56
CA LYS A 374 5.18 -26.45 7.03
C LYS A 374 4.40 -27.68 7.51
N ARG A 375 3.24 -27.96 6.93
CA ARG A 375 2.42 -29.14 7.24
C ARG A 375 3.15 -30.43 6.89
N ARG A 376 3.71 -30.52 5.68
CA ARG A 376 4.50 -31.70 5.25
C ARG A 376 5.73 -31.92 6.13
N GLU A 377 6.47 -30.86 6.44
CA GLU A 377 7.63 -30.95 7.35
C GLU A 377 7.22 -31.45 8.74
N GLN A 378 6.04 -31.05 9.25
CA GLN A 378 5.51 -31.53 10.53
C GLN A 378 5.08 -33.01 10.47
N GLU A 379 4.42 -33.43 9.40
CA GLU A 379 4.02 -34.82 9.16
C GLU A 379 5.26 -35.73 9.07
N GLU A 380 6.29 -35.34 8.29
CA GLU A 380 7.55 -36.07 8.18
C GLU A 380 8.28 -36.20 9.53
N THR A 381 8.29 -35.15 10.36
CA THR A 381 8.90 -35.24 11.70
C THR A 381 8.10 -36.12 12.66
N ALA A 382 6.76 -36.14 12.56
CA ALA A 382 5.93 -36.98 13.40
C ALA A 382 6.08 -38.47 13.02
N GLU A 383 6.13 -38.77 11.72
CA GLU A 383 6.37 -40.14 11.22
C GLU A 383 7.78 -40.63 11.58
N GLY A 384 8.79 -39.75 11.56
CA GLY A 384 10.16 -40.10 11.96
C GLY A 384 10.33 -40.38 13.47
N GLU A 385 9.58 -39.70 14.34
CA GLU A 385 9.60 -39.94 15.79
C GLU A 385 8.87 -41.24 16.20
N GLU A 386 7.92 -41.74 15.40
CA GLU A 386 7.21 -42.99 15.69
C GLU A 386 8.06 -44.24 15.43
N VAL A 387 8.99 -44.19 14.47
CA VAL A 387 9.86 -45.34 14.11
C VAL A 387 11.01 -45.56 15.12
N GLU A 388 11.55 -44.50 15.74
CA GLU A 388 12.59 -44.64 16.77
C GLU A 388 12.08 -45.23 18.10
N SER A 389 10.76 -45.33 18.29
CA SER A 389 10.17 -45.87 19.52
C SER A 389 9.82 -47.36 19.47
N GLN A 390 10.07 -48.05 18.35
CA GLN A 390 9.75 -49.49 18.17
C GLN A 390 10.97 -50.43 18.14
N ASP A 391 12.20 -49.91 18.26
CA ASP A 391 13.44 -50.71 18.14
C ASP A 391 14.22 -50.89 19.47
N GLU A 392 13.61 -50.70 20.65
CA GLU A 392 14.27 -50.94 21.96
C GLU A 392 13.68 -52.09 22.81
N ASP A 393 12.76 -52.92 22.29
CA ASP A 393 12.18 -54.04 23.05
C ASP A 393 12.35 -55.40 22.34
N GLU A 394 13.59 -55.89 22.21
CA GLU A 394 14.02 -57.30 21.96
C GLU A 394 15.57 -57.23 21.87
N ASP A 395 16.42 -57.69 22.80
CA ASP A 395 16.51 -58.94 23.54
C ASP A 395 17.50 -58.82 24.72
N GLU A 396 17.51 -59.86 25.58
CA GLU A 396 18.55 -60.28 26.55
C GLU A 396 18.24 -60.11 28.05
N ASP A 397 17.33 -60.97 28.52
CA ASP A 397 17.46 -61.61 29.84
C ASP A 397 18.46 -62.76 29.74
N GLU A 398 19.67 -62.63 30.31
CA GLU A 398 20.42 -63.70 31.00
C GLU A 398 21.61 -63.13 31.82
N ASN A 399 21.32 -62.79 33.08
CA ASN A 399 22.07 -63.16 34.29
C ASN A 399 23.63 -63.05 34.33
N GLU A 400 24.20 -62.00 34.98
CA GLU A 400 25.23 -62.11 36.04
C GLU A 400 25.62 -60.73 36.66
N GLU A 401 26.00 -60.77 37.93
CA GLU A 401 26.16 -59.67 38.92
C GLU A 401 27.31 -58.64 38.70
N PRO A 402 27.38 -57.54 39.50
CA PRO A 402 27.85 -56.23 39.06
C PRO A 402 29.35 -55.97 39.28
N ARG A 403 29.95 -55.14 38.41
CA ARG A 403 31.25 -54.51 38.67
C ARG A 403 31.20 -52.99 38.50
N SER A 404 31.45 -52.33 39.63
CA SER A 404 31.67 -50.91 39.81
C SER A 404 32.79 -50.34 38.90
N ALA A 405 32.53 -49.20 38.24
CA ALA A 405 33.59 -48.25 37.87
C ALA A 405 33.03 -46.83 37.67
N ALA A 406 33.55 -45.89 38.46
CA ALA A 406 33.20 -44.47 38.53
C ALA A 406 33.52 -43.66 37.25
N PRO A 407 32.88 -42.50 37.02
CA PRO A 407 33.16 -41.65 35.87
C PRO A 407 34.52 -40.93 35.99
N ARG A 408 35.40 -41.10 34.99
CA ARG A 408 36.65 -40.34 34.86
C ARG A 408 36.38 -38.96 34.28
N VAL A 409 36.48 -37.96 35.16
CA VAL A 409 36.61 -36.53 34.84
C VAL A 409 37.84 -36.30 33.94
N LYS A 410 37.62 -35.79 32.71
CA LYS A 410 38.71 -35.25 31.87
C LYS A 410 39.11 -33.88 32.40
N ARG A 411 40.23 -33.83 33.13
CA ARG A 411 40.94 -32.61 33.48
C ARG A 411 41.93 -32.29 32.35
N GLU A 412 41.81 -31.08 31.81
CA GLU A 412 42.79 -30.47 30.92
C GLU A 412 44.17 -30.36 31.61
N ARG A 413 45.23 -30.41 30.81
CA ARG A 413 46.58 -29.98 31.20
C ARG A 413 47.14 -29.00 30.17
N PRO A 414 47.75 -27.89 30.59
CA PRO A 414 48.30 -26.84 29.73
C PRO A 414 49.83 -26.98 29.51
N SER A 415 50.35 -26.13 28.61
CA SER A 415 51.76 -25.69 28.46
C SER A 415 52.69 -26.72 27.81
N THR A 416 53.70 -26.42 26.98
CA THR A 416 54.63 -25.29 26.74
C THR A 416 55.19 -25.51 25.31
N GLY A 417 55.40 -24.52 24.44
CA GLY A 417 56.56 -23.63 24.47
C GLY A 417 57.80 -24.25 23.80
N HIS A 418 58.02 -23.95 22.52
CA HIS A 418 59.30 -23.57 21.87
C HIS A 418 59.02 -22.90 20.54
#